data_AF-A0A8X6MQJ7-F1
#
_entry.id   AF-A0A8X6MQJ7-F1
#
_cell.length_a   1.000
_cell.length_b   1.000
_cell.length_c   1.000
_cell.angle_alpha   90.00
_cell.angle_beta   90.00
_cell.angle_gamma   90.00
#
_symmetry.space_group_name_H-M   'P 1'
#
loop_
_entity.id
_entity.type
_entity.pdbx_description
1 polymer ?
#
loop_
_entity_poly.entity_id
_entity_poly.type
_entity_poly.pdbx_seq_one_letter_code
_entity_poly.pdbx_strand_id
1 'polypeptide(L)'
;MTPRSEIFATGKSSDLGETKASSKTSSKDQLLLDRIQSLEEEIYQLSILHKSRTRERNSSRPQSRSRSRKRFDPKGKYCYSHFRFGTRCRPEKCSPPCAWNKNQENLNLQ
;
A
#
# COMPACT_ATOMS: atom_id res chain seq x y z
N MET A 1 -33.92 9.15 -17.94
CA MET A 1 -33.82 7.69 -17.73
C MET A 1 -33.27 7.47 -16.32
N THR A 2 -34.15 7.24 -15.35
CA THR A 2 -33.77 6.95 -13.96
C THR A 2 -33.64 5.44 -13.77
N PRO A 3 -32.54 4.92 -13.21
CA PRO A 3 -32.50 3.52 -12.84
C PRO A 3 -33.27 3.29 -11.53
N ARG A 4 -34.11 2.27 -11.64
CA ARG A 4 -35.06 1.66 -10.71
C ARG A 4 -34.41 1.29 -9.36
N SER A 5 -35.03 1.75 -8.28
CA SER A 5 -34.74 1.37 -6.89
C SER A 5 -35.03 -0.12 -6.66
N GLU A 6 -34.03 -0.89 -6.24
CA GLU A 6 -34.21 -2.27 -5.77
C GLU A 6 -34.45 -2.27 -4.26
N ILE A 7 -35.57 -2.88 -3.90
CA ILE A 7 -36.13 -2.98 -2.55
C ILE A 7 -35.62 -4.32 -2.00
N PHE A 8 -34.69 -4.31 -1.04
CA PHE A 8 -34.29 -5.54 -0.37
C PHE A 8 -35.25 -5.84 0.78
N ALA A 9 -35.98 -6.95 0.63
CA ALA A 9 -36.95 -7.46 1.58
C ALA A 9 -36.30 -7.79 2.94
N THR A 10 -36.91 -7.30 4.01
CA THR A 10 -36.60 -7.66 5.39
C THR A 10 -37.13 -9.06 5.68
N GLY A 11 -36.25 -10.06 5.63
CA GLY A 11 -36.51 -11.39 6.14
C GLY A 11 -36.56 -11.37 7.67
N LYS A 12 -37.77 -11.29 8.24
CA LYS A 12 -38.04 -11.66 9.63
C LYS A 12 -37.78 -13.16 9.79
N SER A 13 -36.79 -13.54 10.60
CA SER A 13 -36.72 -14.89 11.14
C SER A 13 -37.22 -14.87 12.57
N SER A 14 -38.37 -15.50 12.74
CA SER A 14 -39.04 -15.80 13.99
C SER A 14 -38.27 -16.82 14.82
N ASP A 15 -38.25 -16.57 16.13
CA ASP A 15 -38.50 -17.54 17.20
C ASP A 15 -37.58 -18.76 17.30
N LEU A 16 -36.59 -18.68 18.19
CA LEU A 16 -36.02 -19.85 18.85
C LEU A 16 -36.22 -19.68 20.35
N GLY A 17 -37.23 -20.38 20.85
CA GLY A 17 -37.61 -20.44 22.26
C GLY A 17 -36.43 -20.83 23.15
N GLU A 18 -36.32 -20.08 24.23
CA GLU A 18 -35.29 -20.27 25.25
C GLU A 18 -35.71 -21.38 26.21
N THR A 19 -35.36 -22.63 25.88
CA THR A 19 -35.46 -23.74 26.82
C THR A 19 -34.31 -23.63 27.82
N LYS A 20 -34.61 -23.09 29.01
CA LYS A 20 -33.69 -23.00 30.15
C LYS A 20 -33.48 -24.41 30.75
N ALA A 21 -32.64 -25.21 30.11
CA ALA A 21 -32.21 -26.51 30.62
C ALA A 21 -31.15 -26.31 31.72
N SER A 22 -31.61 -26.23 32.97
CA SER A 22 -30.75 -26.39 34.14
C SER A 22 -30.27 -27.85 34.20
N SER A 23 -29.23 -28.17 33.45
CA SER A 23 -28.55 -29.45 33.51
C SER A 23 -27.26 -29.27 34.31
N LYS A 24 -27.06 -30.10 35.33
CA LYS A 24 -25.77 -30.22 36.03
C LYS A 24 -24.72 -30.56 34.97
N THR A 25 -23.93 -29.57 34.57
CA THR A 25 -22.83 -29.75 33.64
C THR A 25 -21.81 -30.65 34.31
N SER A 26 -21.44 -31.75 33.63
CA SER A 26 -20.34 -32.60 34.08
C SER A 26 -19.07 -31.76 34.16
N SER A 27 -18.12 -32.11 35.02
CA SER A 27 -16.83 -31.39 35.11
C SER A 27 -16.11 -31.31 33.75
N LYS A 28 -16.33 -32.30 32.87
CA LYS A 28 -15.85 -32.27 31.47
C LYS A 28 -16.57 -31.22 30.62
N ASP A 29 -17.88 -31.06 30.82
CA ASP A 29 -18.68 -30.07 30.09
C ASP A 29 -18.28 -28.65 30.51
N GLN A 30 -17.99 -28.45 31.80
CA GLN A 30 -17.46 -27.17 32.30
C GLN A 30 -16.11 -26.83 31.67
N LEU A 31 -15.20 -27.81 31.61
CA LEU A 31 -13.89 -27.61 30.97
C LEU A 31 -14.02 -27.32 29.46
N LEU A 32 -15.00 -27.92 28.78
CA LEU A 32 -15.29 -27.63 27.39
C LEU A 32 -15.86 -26.22 27.21
N LEU A 33 -16.78 -25.79 28.09
CA LEU A 33 -17.34 -24.44 28.08
C LEU A 33 -16.25 -23.38 28.32
N ASP A 34 -15.36 -23.60 29.29
CA ASP A 34 -14.22 -22.71 29.55
C ASP A 34 -13.29 -22.63 28.34
N ARG A 35 -13.05 -23.76 27.67
CA ARG A 35 -12.22 -23.78 26.46
C ARG A 35 -12.88 -23.06 25.29
N ILE A 36 -14.19 -23.22 25.12
CA ILE A 36 -14.96 -22.49 24.09
C ILE A 36 -14.89 -21.00 24.36
N GLN A 37 -15.11 -20.56 25.59
CA GLN A 37 -15.03 -19.15 25.98
C GLN A 37 -13.65 -18.55 25.69
N SER A 38 -12.58 -19.27 26.04
CA SER A 38 -11.20 -18.84 25.76
C SER A 38 -10.94 -18.69 24.26
N LEU A 39 -11.46 -19.60 23.43
CA LEU A 39 -11.32 -19.54 21.97
C LEU A 39 -12.14 -18.38 21.37
N GLU A 40 -13.34 -18.13 21.88
CA GLU A 40 -14.17 -17.00 21.46
C GLU A 40 -13.48 -15.66 21.74
N GLU A 41 -12.84 -15.52 22.90
CA GLU A 41 -12.06 -14.34 23.25
C GLU A 41 -10.85 -14.16 22.31
N GLU A 42 -10.12 -15.23 22.01
CA GLU A 42 -8.99 -15.19 21.07
C GLU A 42 -9.44 -14.78 19.66
N ILE A 43 -10.55 -15.34 19.17
CA ILE A 43 -11.16 -14.98 17.89
C ILE A 43 -11.58 -13.51 17.89
N TYR A 44 -12.18 -13.03 18.97
CA TYR A 44 -12.58 -11.63 19.10
C TYR A 44 -11.38 -10.69 19.01
N GLN A 45 -10.30 -10.98 19.73
CA GLN A 45 -9.06 -10.18 19.69
C GLN A 45 -8.41 -10.18 18.30
N LEU A 46 -8.33 -11.34 17.66
CA LEU A 46 -7.84 -11.45 16.28
C LEU A 46 -8.74 -10.65 15.32
N SER A 47 -10.06 -10.73 15.48
CA SER A 47 -10.99 -9.97 14.62
C SER A 47 -10.81 -8.45 14.76
N ILE A 48 -10.49 -7.93 15.94
CA ILE A 48 -10.17 -6.51 16.17
C ILE A 48 -8.89 -6.12 15.45
N LEU A 49 -7.82 -6.92 15.57
CA LEU A 49 -6.56 -6.68 14.88
C LEU A 49 -6.71 -6.71 13.35
N HIS A 50 -7.62 -7.56 12.86
CA HIS A 50 -7.95 -7.70 11.44
C HIS A 50 -9.05 -6.74 10.97
N LYS A 51 -9.68 -5.95 11.86
CA LYS A 51 -10.62 -4.89 11.51
C LYS A 51 -9.86 -3.73 10.90
N SER A 52 -9.47 -3.98 9.65
CA SER A 52 -8.86 -3.11 8.66
C SER A 52 -8.48 -1.74 9.22
N ARG A 53 -7.18 -1.56 9.50
CA ARG A 53 -6.55 -0.25 9.39
C ARG A 53 -7.06 0.33 8.06
N THR A 54 -7.93 1.32 8.11
CA THR A 54 -8.40 1.96 6.90
C THR A 54 -7.14 2.43 6.20
N ARG A 55 -6.82 1.82 5.05
CA ARG A 55 -5.87 2.38 4.12
C ARG A 55 -6.58 3.58 3.51
N GLU A 56 -6.81 4.61 4.33
CA GLU A 56 -6.90 5.96 3.82
C GLU A 56 -5.52 6.23 3.23
N ARG A 57 -5.38 5.82 1.96
CA ARG A 57 -4.40 6.40 1.08
C ARG A 57 -4.78 7.86 1.04
N ASN A 58 -4.16 8.63 1.94
CA ASN A 58 -4.13 10.08 1.88
C ASN A 58 -3.95 10.41 0.40
N SER A 59 -5.03 10.90 -0.22
CA SER A 59 -5.08 11.24 -1.63
C SER A 59 -4.10 12.38 -1.78
N SER A 60 -2.86 11.99 -2.00
CA SER A 60 -1.71 12.87 -1.94
C SER A 60 -1.95 13.88 -3.04
N ARG A 61 -2.16 15.12 -2.59
CA ARG A 61 -2.05 16.39 -3.33
C ARG A 61 -1.44 16.13 -4.70
N PRO A 62 -2.07 16.52 -5.82
CA PRO A 62 -1.51 16.24 -7.14
C PRO A 62 -0.13 16.87 -7.18
N GLN A 63 0.89 16.04 -6.97
CA GLN A 63 2.26 16.42 -7.06
C GLN A 63 2.42 16.58 -8.56
N SER A 64 2.17 17.80 -9.02
CA SER A 64 2.65 18.29 -10.31
C SER A 64 4.15 18.06 -10.27
N ARG A 65 4.57 16.85 -10.65
CA ARG A 65 5.95 16.56 -10.98
C ARG A 65 6.16 17.36 -12.25
N SER A 66 6.59 18.60 -12.05
CA SER A 66 6.89 19.53 -13.11
C SER A 66 7.61 18.75 -14.22
N ARG A 67 6.97 18.69 -15.38
CA ARG A 67 7.48 17.98 -16.57
C ARG A 67 8.71 18.69 -17.16
N SER A 68 9.32 19.61 -16.42
CA SER A 68 10.48 20.42 -16.82
C SER A 68 11.81 19.67 -16.77
N ARG A 69 11.83 18.41 -16.34
CA ARG A 69 13.03 17.58 -16.58
C ARG A 69 13.15 17.42 -18.08
N LYS A 70 14.13 18.11 -18.68
CA LYS A 70 14.59 17.89 -20.05
C LYS A 70 14.66 16.37 -20.25
N ARG A 71 14.14 15.87 -21.38
CA ARG A 71 14.23 14.44 -21.73
C ARG A 71 15.61 14.21 -22.33
N PHE A 72 16.12 12.98 -22.18
CA PHE A 72 17.37 12.62 -22.82
C PHE A 72 17.20 12.65 -24.33
N ASP A 73 18.12 13.34 -25.02
CA ASP A 73 18.22 13.33 -26.47
C ASP A 73 19.38 12.41 -26.87
N PRO A 74 19.11 11.23 -27.46
CA PRO A 74 20.16 10.31 -27.92
C PRO A 74 21.04 10.89 -29.03
N LYS A 75 20.56 11.91 -29.75
CA LYS A 75 21.33 12.64 -30.77
C LYS A 75 22.00 13.90 -30.20
N GLY A 76 21.85 14.14 -28.90
CA GLY A 76 22.40 15.30 -28.21
C GLY A 76 23.90 15.22 -27.99
N LYS A 77 24.46 16.29 -27.41
CA LYS A 77 25.91 16.44 -27.20
C LYS A 77 26.50 15.49 -26.15
N TYR A 78 25.65 14.93 -25.28
CA TYR A 78 26.08 14.16 -24.11
C TYR A 78 25.50 12.75 -24.16
N CYS A 79 26.29 11.78 -23.71
CA CYS A 79 25.78 10.43 -23.49
C CYS A 79 24.77 10.40 -22.32
N TYR A 80 23.99 9.32 -22.23
CA TYR A 80 22.96 9.18 -21.20
C TYR A 80 23.51 9.34 -19.79
N SER A 81 24.70 8.80 -19.53
CA SER A 81 25.36 8.88 -18.23
C SER A 81 25.69 10.33 -17.86
N HIS A 82 26.26 11.13 -18.77
CA HIS A 82 26.53 12.55 -18.51
C HIS A 82 25.26 13.41 -18.46
N PHE A 83 24.26 13.10 -19.28
CA PHE A 83 22.95 13.76 -19.20
C PHE A 83 22.27 13.54 -17.83
N ARG A 84 22.38 12.34 -17.27
CA ARG A 84 21.71 11.97 -16.01
C ARG A 84 22.53 12.35 -14.77
N PHE A 85 23.85 12.23 -14.83
CA PHE A 85 24.72 12.38 -13.66
C PHE A 85 25.63 13.62 -13.71
N GLY A 86 25.74 14.29 -14.86
CA GLY A 86 26.60 15.46 -15.06
C GLY A 86 28.05 15.16 -14.70
N THR A 87 28.67 16.04 -13.90
CA THR A 87 30.05 15.92 -13.41
C THR A 87 30.31 14.67 -12.56
N ARG A 88 29.25 14.04 -12.00
CA ARG A 88 29.36 12.81 -11.20
C ARG A 88 29.34 11.54 -12.05
N CYS A 89 29.34 11.67 -13.37
CA CYS A 89 29.41 10.52 -14.26
C CYS A 89 30.72 9.77 -14.05
N ARG A 90 30.62 8.45 -13.83
CA ARG A 90 31.79 7.59 -13.78
C ARG A 90 32.44 7.54 -15.17
N PRO A 91 33.77 7.73 -15.30
CA PRO A 91 34.44 7.79 -16.60
C PRO A 91 34.27 6.50 -17.40
N GLU A 92 34.28 5.34 -16.74
CA GLU A 92 34.03 4.01 -17.33
C GLU A 92 32.66 3.88 -18.00
N LYS A 93 31.68 4.72 -17.60
CA LYS A 93 30.31 4.69 -18.12
C LYS A 93 30.07 5.75 -19.20
N CYS A 94 31.09 6.50 -19.59
CA CYS A 94 31.01 7.46 -20.68
C CYS A 94 31.16 6.73 -22.02
N SER A 95 30.13 6.76 -22.86
CA SER A 95 30.18 6.21 -24.22
C SER A 95 30.34 7.34 -25.26
N PRO A 96 31.25 7.21 -26.24
CA PRO A 96 31.28 8.09 -27.41
C PRO A 96 29.97 7.95 -28.24
N PRO A 97 29.51 9.01 -28.94
CA PRO A 97 30.04 10.37 -28.99
C PRO A 97 29.55 11.20 -27.79
N CYS A 98 30.44 11.59 -26.90
CA CYS A 98 30.12 12.46 -25.76
C CYS A 98 31.07 13.64 -25.72
N ALA A 99 30.54 14.85 -25.87
CA ALA A 99 31.31 16.09 -25.86
C ALA A 99 31.62 16.61 -24.44
N TRP A 100 31.49 15.77 -23.41
CA TRP A 100 31.77 16.16 -22.03
C TRP A 100 33.30 16.19 -21.80
N ASN A 101 33.91 17.34 -22.04
CA ASN A 101 35.34 17.54 -21.86
C ASN A 101 35.62 18.02 -20.43
N LYS A 102 36.26 17.17 -19.61
CA LYS A 102 36.66 17.52 -18.23
C LYS A 102 37.66 18.69 -18.17
N ASN A 103 38.32 19.01 -19.28
CA ASN A 103 39.33 20.08 -19.33
C ASN A 103 38.74 21.50 -19.42
N GLN A 104 37.42 21.68 -19.56
CA GLN A 104 36.82 23.02 -19.66
C GLN A 104 36.50 23.67 -18.30
N GLU A 105 36.51 22.93 -17.18
CA GLU A 105 36.27 23.52 -15.85
C GLU A 105 37.53 24.13 -15.20
N ASN A 106 38.71 23.95 -15.79
CA ASN A 106 39.99 24.54 -15.32
C ASN A 106 40.53 25.68 -16.22
N LEU A 107 39.71 26.28 -17.07
CA LEU A 107 40.11 27.40 -17.96
C LEU A 107 39.40 28.73 -17.68
N ASN A 108 38.65 28.84 -16.58
CA ASN A 108 38.03 30.10 -16.13
C ASN A 108 38.56 30.60 -14.77
N LEU A 109 39.77 30.19 -14.39
CA LEU A 109 40.52 30.70 -13.23
C LEU A 109 41.99 30.90 -13.61
N GLN A 110 42.25 31.80 -14.55
CA GLN A 110 43.52 32.54 -14.71
C GLN A 110 43.21 33.92 -15.28
#